data_AF-T1GYU1-F1
#
_entry.id   AF-T1GYU1-F1
#
_cell.length_a   1.000
_cell.length_b   1.000
_cell.length_c   1.000
_cell.angle_alpha   90.00
_cell.angle_beta   90.00
_cell.angle_gamma   90.00
#
_symmetry.space_group_name_H-M   'P 1'
#
loop_
_entity.id
_entity.type
_entity.pdbx_description
1 polymer ?
#
loop_
_entity_poly.entity_id
_entity_poly.type
_entity_poly.pdbx_seq_one_letter_code
_entity_poly.pdbx_strand_id
1 'polypeptide(L)'
;MTETIGKTEIRAWTYEEAISATGVGRFHYYLLATCGFALMAMATEVPGMSIIILAAKCDLNFSLQQQGLLASSGYFGIVLSCQFMGYLADKYGRVKIMRTSMMIALTCSLCSVFSVNTLMLIVLRFLTGIFIAGNQVGFTLIAEYHGNVSRSKHLTYLSTFLVMGSFYFR
;
A
#
# COMPACT_ATOMS: atom_id res chain seq x y z
N MET A 1 25.02 -36.42 50.86
CA MET A 1 24.77 -37.02 49.54
C MET A 1 23.89 -36.04 48.78
N THR A 2 24.56 -35.27 47.91
CA THR A 2 24.08 -34.34 46.87
C THR A 2 22.58 -34.03 46.77
N GLU A 3 22.24 -32.84 47.22
CA GLU A 3 21.11 -32.02 46.77
C GLU A 3 21.57 -31.22 45.53
N THR A 4 20.85 -31.32 44.41
CA THR A 4 20.74 -30.30 43.35
C THR A 4 19.76 -30.78 42.29
N ILE A 5 18.48 -30.55 42.54
CA ILE A 5 17.43 -30.63 41.52
C ILE A 5 17.72 -29.51 40.53
N GLY A 6 18.17 -29.87 39.32
CA GLY A 6 18.51 -28.95 38.25
C GLY A 6 17.34 -28.04 37.91
N LYS A 7 17.44 -26.76 38.27
CA LYS A 7 16.58 -25.70 37.76
C LYS A 7 16.78 -25.63 36.25
N THR A 8 15.77 -26.03 35.47
CA THR A 8 15.72 -25.74 34.04
C THR A 8 15.66 -24.22 33.91
N GLU A 9 16.78 -23.57 33.56
CA GLU A 9 16.78 -22.15 33.24
C GLU A 9 15.89 -21.93 32.01
N ILE A 10 14.75 -21.26 32.22
CA ILE A 10 13.87 -20.85 31.14
C ILE A 10 14.59 -19.70 30.41
N ARG A 11 15.34 -20.01 29.35
CA ARG A 11 15.95 -18.99 28.49
C ARG A 11 14.84 -18.09 27.94
N ALA A 12 14.84 -16.81 28.32
CA ALA A 12 13.95 -15.82 27.76
C ALA A 12 14.32 -15.62 26.28
N TRP A 13 13.49 -16.12 25.38
CA TRP A 13 13.67 -15.93 23.94
C TRP A 13 13.36 -14.48 23.58
N THR A 14 14.25 -13.85 22.82
CA THR A 14 13.95 -12.55 22.23
C THR A 14 12.88 -12.72 21.15
N TYR A 15 11.98 -11.76 20.96
CA TYR A 15 10.94 -11.81 19.91
C TYR A 15 11.51 -12.14 18.52
N GLU A 16 12.66 -11.56 18.19
CA GLU A 16 13.42 -11.83 16.97
C GLU A 16 13.89 -13.29 16.86
N GLU A 17 14.38 -13.87 17.95
CA GLU A 17 14.84 -15.27 17.98
C GLU A 17 13.66 -16.23 17.81
N ALA A 18 12.52 -15.95 18.46
CA ALA A 18 11.30 -16.75 18.33
C ALA A 18 10.75 -16.73 16.88
N ILE A 19 10.71 -15.56 16.23
CA ILE A 19 10.31 -15.45 14.82
C ILE A 19 11.30 -16.16 13.89
N SER A 20 12.60 -16.02 14.16
CA SER A 20 13.61 -16.71 13.35
C SER A 20 13.51 -18.23 13.44
N ALA A 21 13.08 -18.76 14.60
CA ALA A 21 12.87 -20.18 14.82
C ALA A 21 11.62 -20.73 14.12
N THR A 22 10.58 -19.91 13.91
CA THR A 22 9.33 -20.34 13.24
C THR A 22 9.45 -20.54 11.73
N GLY A 23 10.51 -20.02 11.10
CA GLY A 23 10.74 -20.17 9.65
C GLY A 23 9.65 -19.54 8.77
N VAL A 24 9.80 -19.68 7.44
CA VAL A 24 8.88 -19.09 6.46
C VAL A 24 7.83 -20.13 6.03
N GLY A 25 6.66 -20.08 6.65
CA GLY A 25 5.51 -20.92 6.27
C GLY A 25 4.65 -20.34 5.12
N ARG A 26 3.61 -21.10 4.70
CA ARG A 26 2.64 -20.71 3.64
C ARG A 26 1.96 -19.36 3.89
N PHE A 27 1.73 -18.99 5.16
CA PHE A 27 1.15 -17.71 5.55
C PHE A 27 1.96 -16.50 5.01
N HIS A 28 3.28 -16.54 5.09
CA HIS A 28 4.15 -15.47 4.63
C HIS A 28 4.03 -15.25 3.12
N TYR A 29 3.86 -16.31 2.34
CA TYR A 29 3.62 -16.22 0.89
C TYR A 29 2.25 -15.62 0.57
N TYR A 30 1.20 -15.97 1.31
CA TYR A 30 -0.12 -15.33 1.15
C TYR A 30 -0.08 -13.85 1.54
N LEU A 31 0.64 -13.51 2.60
CA LEU A 31 0.84 -12.13 3.03
C LEU A 31 1.62 -11.33 1.99
N LEU A 32 2.70 -11.90 1.44
CA LEU A 32 3.48 -11.31 0.36
C LEU A 32 2.63 -11.09 -0.89
N ALA A 33 1.85 -12.09 -1.30
CA ALA A 33 0.98 -11.97 -2.47
C ALA A 33 -0.06 -10.86 -2.30
N THR A 34 -0.78 -10.83 -1.17
CA THR A 34 -1.81 -9.82 -0.91
C THR A 34 -1.24 -8.40 -0.85
N CYS A 35 -0.11 -8.20 -0.16
CA CYS A 35 0.57 -6.90 -0.12
C CYS A 35 1.16 -6.52 -1.49
N GLY A 36 1.73 -7.48 -2.20
CA GLY A 36 2.32 -7.29 -3.53
C GLY A 36 1.28 -6.84 -4.55
N PHE A 37 0.12 -7.50 -4.60
CA PHE A 37 -0.98 -7.08 -5.48
C PHE A 37 -1.55 -5.71 -5.11
N ALA A 38 -1.68 -5.39 -3.82
CA ALA A 38 -2.15 -4.07 -3.38
C ALA A 38 -1.19 -2.95 -3.81
N LEU A 39 0.11 -3.17 -3.66
CA LEU A 39 1.14 -2.22 -4.09
C LEU A 39 1.26 -2.13 -5.61
N MET A 40 1.07 -3.24 -6.32
CA MET A 40 1.03 -3.26 -7.78
C MET A 40 -0.15 -2.43 -8.31
N ALA A 41 -1.35 -2.58 -7.72
CA ALA A 41 -2.52 -1.78 -8.07
C ALA A 41 -2.30 -0.28 -7.80
N MET A 42 -1.68 0.05 -6.67
CA MET A 42 -1.25 1.43 -6.37
C MET A 42 -0.26 1.96 -7.41
N ALA A 43 0.73 1.14 -7.79
CA ALA A 43 1.76 1.51 -8.74
C ALA A 43 1.20 1.77 -10.15
N THR A 44 0.09 1.13 -10.52
CA THR A 44 -0.60 1.39 -11.81
C THR A 44 -1.43 2.69 -11.81
N GLU A 45 -1.94 3.13 -10.66
CA GLU A 45 -2.81 4.31 -10.60
C GLU A 45 -2.05 5.63 -10.86
N VAL A 46 -0.83 5.76 -10.32
CA VAL A 46 0.00 6.97 -10.48
C VAL A 46 0.32 7.28 -11.96
N PRO A 47 0.89 6.35 -12.76
CA PRO A 47 1.06 6.55 -14.20
C PRO A 47 -0.27 6.56 -14.96
N GLY A 48 -1.31 5.89 -14.44
CA GLY A 48 -2.66 5.87 -15.00
C GLY A 48 -3.27 7.25 -15.22
N MET A 49 -2.96 8.19 -14.32
CA MET A 49 -3.43 9.57 -14.42
C MET A 49 -3.05 10.24 -15.75
N SER A 50 -1.87 9.96 -16.31
CA SER A 50 -1.43 10.56 -17.57
C SER A 50 -2.29 10.11 -18.75
N ILE A 51 -2.67 8.83 -18.79
CA ILE A 51 -3.55 8.28 -19.83
C ILE A 51 -4.95 8.87 -19.71
N ILE A 52 -5.46 8.97 -18.47
CA ILE A 52 -6.78 9.54 -18.21
C ILE A 52 -6.85 11.00 -18.68
N ILE A 53 -5.82 11.80 -18.38
CA ILE A 53 -5.77 13.20 -18.84
C ILE A 53 -5.79 13.28 -20.36
N LEU A 54 -5.04 12.40 -21.05
CA LEU A 54 -4.96 12.40 -22.50
C LEU A 54 -6.29 11.95 -23.14
N ALA A 55 -6.91 10.90 -22.62
CA ALA A 55 -8.20 10.39 -23.09
C ALA A 55 -9.33 11.40 -22.87
N ALA A 56 -9.42 11.98 -21.67
CA ALA A 56 -10.46 12.93 -21.31
C ALA A 56 -10.30 14.31 -21.97
N LYS A 57 -9.16 14.60 -22.61
CA LYS A 57 -8.88 15.90 -23.24
C LYS A 57 -9.90 16.25 -24.32
N CYS A 58 -10.25 15.28 -25.18
CA CYS A 58 -11.20 15.47 -26.27
C CYS A 58 -12.65 15.41 -25.79
N ASP A 59 -12.94 14.60 -24.77
CA ASP A 59 -14.31 14.38 -24.29
C ASP A 59 -14.83 15.52 -23.42
N LEU A 60 -14.00 16.05 -22.51
CA LEU A 60 -14.39 17.10 -21.56
C LEU A 60 -13.91 18.51 -21.96
N ASN A 61 -13.22 18.66 -23.11
CA ASN A 61 -12.65 19.92 -23.59
C ASN A 61 -11.82 20.67 -22.52
N PHE A 62 -10.87 19.96 -21.88
CA PHE A 62 -10.10 20.55 -20.78
C PHE A 62 -9.24 21.74 -21.19
N SER A 63 -9.31 22.82 -20.40
CA SER A 63 -8.29 23.87 -20.44
C SER A 63 -6.95 23.35 -19.94
N LEU A 64 -5.84 23.97 -20.37
CA LEU A 64 -4.49 23.60 -19.91
C LEU A 64 -4.35 23.70 -18.38
N GLN A 65 -5.00 24.69 -17.78
CA GLN A 65 -5.02 24.89 -16.32
C GLN A 65 -5.75 23.75 -15.60
N GLN A 66 -6.87 23.27 -16.17
CA GLN A 66 -7.63 22.16 -15.59
C GLN A 66 -6.87 20.82 -15.67
N GLN A 67 -6.11 20.59 -16.74
CA GLN A 67 -5.26 19.40 -16.87
C GLN A 67 -4.17 19.39 -15.79
N GLY A 68 -3.52 20.54 -15.56
CA GLY A 68 -2.54 20.69 -14.49
C GLY A 68 -3.14 20.50 -13.10
N LEU A 69 -4.35 21.02 -12.87
CA LEU A 69 -5.06 20.84 -11.60
C LEU A 69 -5.45 19.38 -11.36
N LEU A 70 -5.93 18.68 -12.40
CA LEU A 70 -6.25 17.25 -12.32
C LEU A 70 -5.02 16.41 -12.01
N ALA A 71 -3.90 16.65 -12.70
CA ALA A 71 -2.63 15.95 -12.46
C ALA A 71 -2.12 16.16 -11.03
N SER A 72 -2.13 17.41 -10.55
CA SER A 72 -1.62 17.77 -9.23
C SER A 72 -2.54 17.31 -8.09
N SER A 73 -3.87 17.29 -8.30
CA SER A 73 -4.84 16.91 -7.26
C SER A 73 -4.58 15.52 -6.67
N GLY A 74 -4.27 14.52 -7.49
CA GLY A 74 -3.96 13.17 -7.01
C GLY A 74 -2.74 13.13 -6.09
N TYR A 75 -1.64 13.77 -6.51
CA TYR A 75 -0.43 13.88 -5.68
C TYR A 75 -0.65 14.70 -4.42
N PHE A 76 -1.43 15.77 -4.51
CA PHE A 76 -1.78 16.60 -3.36
C PHE A 76 -2.59 15.81 -2.32
N GLY A 77 -3.54 14.99 -2.78
CA GLY A 77 -4.29 14.06 -1.92
C GLY A 77 -3.39 13.05 -1.20
N ILE A 78 -2.39 12.50 -1.91
CA ILE A 78 -1.40 11.61 -1.30
C ILE A 78 -0.63 12.34 -0.20
N VAL A 79 -0.03 13.50 -0.50
CA VAL A 79 0.80 14.27 0.45
C VAL A 79 0.01 14.63 1.71
N LEU A 80 -1.23 15.10 1.55
CA LEU A 80 -2.07 15.46 2.69
C LEU A 80 -2.45 14.26 3.56
N SER A 81 -2.65 13.09 2.95
CA SER A 81 -3.16 11.90 3.64
C SER A 81 -2.08 11.01 4.24
N CYS A 82 -0.82 11.10 3.79
CA CYS A 82 0.28 10.24 4.23
C CYS A 82 0.37 10.09 5.75
N GLN A 83 0.39 11.21 6.49
CA GLN A 83 0.53 11.18 7.95
C GLN A 83 -0.74 10.66 8.64
N PHE A 84 -1.91 11.03 8.12
CA PHE A 84 -3.19 10.62 8.67
C PHE A 84 -3.43 9.12 8.51
N MET A 85 -3.18 8.58 7.30
CA MET A 85 -3.34 7.16 7.01
C MET A 85 -2.32 6.30 7.76
N GLY A 86 -1.09 6.80 7.94
CA GLY A 86 -0.09 6.14 8.79
C GLY A 86 -0.55 6.03 10.25
N TYR A 87 -0.98 7.14 10.85
CA TYR A 87 -1.53 7.14 12.21
C TYR A 87 -2.75 6.22 12.35
N LEU A 88 -3.64 6.25 11.35
CA LEU A 88 -4.83 5.41 11.34
C LEU A 88 -4.48 3.92 11.29
N ALA A 89 -3.47 3.56 10.50
CA ALA A 89 -2.95 2.19 10.39
C ALA A 89 -2.36 1.68 11.70
N ASP A 90 -1.64 2.53 12.43
CA ASP A 90 -1.07 2.18 13.72
C ASP A 90 -2.17 2.03 14.79
N LYS A 91 -3.22 2.86 14.77
CA LYS A 91 -4.30 2.84 15.77
C LYS A 91 -5.34 1.73 15.56
N TYR A 92 -5.82 1.56 14.33
CA TYR A 92 -6.94 0.66 14.02
C TYR A 92 -6.51 -0.69 13.43
N GLY A 93 -5.20 -0.89 13.27
CA GLY A 93 -4.59 -2.09 12.74
C GLY A 93 -4.24 -1.99 11.27
N ARG A 94 -2.99 -2.35 10.95
CA ARG A 94 -2.39 -2.23 9.61
C ARG A 94 -3.18 -2.91 8.50
N VAL A 95 -3.56 -4.17 8.71
CA VAL A 95 -4.30 -4.98 7.71
C VAL A 95 -5.68 -4.40 7.44
N LYS A 96 -6.38 -3.94 8.49
CA LYS A 96 -7.74 -3.39 8.36
C LYS A 96 -7.69 -2.11 7.52
N ILE A 97 -6.78 -1.20 7.86
CA ILE A 97 -6.64 0.07 7.14
C ILE A 97 -6.25 -0.14 5.68
N MET A 98 -5.24 -0.97 5.40
CA MET A 98 -4.83 -1.30 4.03
C MET A 98 -6.00 -1.84 3.19
N ARG A 99 -6.79 -2.77 3.75
CA ARG A 99 -7.95 -3.32 3.05
C ARG A 99 -9.04 -2.26 2.82
N THR A 100 -9.37 -1.46 3.83
CA THR A 100 -10.41 -0.43 3.70
C THR A 100 -10.00 0.67 2.74
N SER A 101 -8.75 1.11 2.78
CA SER A 101 -8.25 2.17 1.90
C SER A 101 -8.24 1.70 0.45
N MET A 102 -7.84 0.46 0.19
CA MET A 102 -7.88 -0.14 -1.15
C MET A 102 -9.31 -0.21 -1.70
N MET A 103 -10.29 -0.65 -0.89
CA MET A 103 -11.69 -0.75 -1.31
C MET A 103 -12.32 0.62 -1.61
N ILE A 104 -12.00 1.64 -0.79
CA ILE A 104 -12.50 3.00 -1.01
C ILE A 104 -11.83 3.62 -2.24
N ALA A 105 -10.51 3.47 -2.39
CA ALA A 105 -9.78 3.94 -3.57
C ALA A 105 -10.32 3.32 -4.86
N LEU A 106 -10.59 2.01 -4.86
CA LEU A 106 -11.19 1.31 -5.99
C LEU A 106 -12.57 1.86 -6.33
N THR A 107 -13.40 2.10 -5.30
CA THR A 107 -14.76 2.64 -5.49
C THR A 107 -14.70 4.06 -6.06
N CYS A 108 -13.83 4.93 -5.53
CA CYS A 108 -13.61 6.26 -6.07
C CYS A 108 -13.09 6.23 -7.53
N SER A 109 -12.19 5.30 -7.84
CA SER A 109 -11.67 5.12 -9.19
C SER A 109 -12.77 4.65 -10.17
N LEU A 110 -13.63 3.71 -9.75
CA LEU A 110 -14.79 3.27 -10.54
C LEU A 110 -15.83 4.38 -10.72
N CYS A 111 -16.15 5.13 -9.66
CA CYS A 111 -17.05 6.28 -9.76
C CYS A 111 -16.54 7.35 -10.72
N SER A 112 -15.22 7.49 -10.85
CA SER A 112 -14.61 8.45 -11.76
C SER A 112 -14.85 8.12 -13.23
N VAL A 113 -15.13 6.85 -13.58
CA VAL A 113 -15.50 6.47 -14.96
C VAL A 113 -16.83 7.11 -15.36
N PHE A 114 -17.73 7.33 -14.40
CA PHE A 114 -19.04 7.97 -14.62
C PHE A 114 -18.99 9.49 -14.50
N SER A 115 -17.81 10.11 -14.39
CA SER A 115 -17.72 11.55 -14.24
C SER A 115 -18.08 12.26 -15.55
N VAL A 116 -19.09 13.12 -15.51
CA VAL A 116 -19.52 13.92 -16.67
C VAL A 116 -18.84 15.31 -16.68
N ASN A 117 -18.41 15.79 -15.51
CA ASN A 117 -17.85 17.13 -15.33
C ASN A 117 -16.39 17.08 -14.88
N THR A 118 -15.61 18.07 -15.32
CA THR A 118 -14.18 18.25 -14.95
C THR A 118 -13.96 18.30 -13.45
N LEU A 119 -14.78 19.09 -12.74
CA LEU A 119 -14.65 19.24 -11.29
C LEU A 119 -14.95 17.92 -10.56
N MET A 120 -15.93 17.15 -11.04
CA MET A 120 -16.26 15.84 -10.46
C MET A 120 -15.08 14.87 -10.60
N LEU A 121 -14.44 14.84 -11.78
CA LEU A 121 -13.25 14.03 -11.99
C LEU A 121 -12.09 14.45 -11.08
N ILE A 122 -11.84 15.76 -10.94
CA ILE A 122 -10.78 16.28 -10.05
C ILE A 122 -11.04 15.88 -8.59
N VAL A 123 -12.27 16.05 -8.09
CA VAL A 123 -12.62 15.70 -6.71
C VAL A 123 -12.48 14.20 -6.47
N LEU A 124 -12.99 13.36 -7.37
CA LEU A 124 -12.88 11.92 -7.23
C LEU A 124 -11.42 11.44 -7.27
N ARG A 125 -10.58 12.07 -8.09
CA ARG A 125 -9.15 11.73 -8.17
C ARG A 125 -8.35 12.21 -6.97
N PHE A 126 -8.71 13.38 -6.43
CA PHE A 126 -8.20 13.83 -5.14
C PHE A 126 -8.55 12.81 -4.03
N LEU A 127 -9.79 12.34 -3.98
CA LEU A 127 -10.22 11.31 -3.01
C LEU A 127 -9.47 9.99 -3.22
N THR A 128 -9.31 9.50 -4.46
CA THR A 128 -8.50 8.31 -4.74
C THR A 128 -7.06 8.48 -4.24
N GLY A 129 -6.45 9.66 -4.45
CA GLY A 129 -5.12 9.99 -3.94
C GLY A 129 -5.02 9.89 -2.41
N ILE A 130 -6.03 10.35 -1.67
CA ILE A 130 -6.08 10.26 -0.20
C ILE A 130 -6.02 8.80 0.28
N PHE A 131 -6.76 7.90 -0.37
CA PHE A 131 -6.86 6.52 0.07
C PHE A 131 -5.72 5.64 -0.46
N ILE A 132 -5.09 6.01 -1.57
CA ILE A 132 -3.92 5.32 -2.12
C ILE A 132 -2.75 5.30 -1.13
N ALA A 133 -2.56 6.37 -0.34
CA ALA A 133 -1.48 6.44 0.65
C ALA A 133 -1.51 5.31 1.70
N GLY A 134 -2.69 4.76 1.99
CA GLY A 134 -2.87 3.66 2.96
C GLY A 134 -2.26 2.33 2.52
N ASN A 135 -1.97 2.13 1.22
CA ASN A 135 -1.37 0.89 0.73
C ASN A 135 0.12 0.76 1.10
N GLN A 136 0.80 1.86 1.44
CA GLN A 136 2.22 1.85 1.83
C GLN A 136 2.47 1.11 3.15
N VAL A 137 1.42 0.91 3.95
CA VAL A 137 1.44 0.08 5.15
C VAL A 137 1.86 -1.37 4.85
N GLY A 138 1.72 -1.84 3.60
CA GLY A 138 2.17 -3.17 3.18
C GLY A 138 3.67 -3.43 3.40
N PHE A 139 4.53 -2.41 3.25
CA PHE A 139 5.97 -2.54 3.53
C PHE A 139 6.21 -2.81 5.02
N THR A 140 5.55 -2.05 5.89
CA THR A 140 5.69 -2.21 7.33
C THR A 140 5.09 -3.53 7.79
N LEU A 141 3.98 -3.97 7.20
CA LEU A 141 3.36 -5.25 7.49
C LEU A 141 4.31 -6.41 7.15
N ILE A 142 4.95 -6.42 5.97
CA ILE A 142 5.93 -7.46 5.65
C ILE A 142 7.13 -7.39 6.60
N ALA A 143 7.57 -6.19 7.00
CA ALA A 143 8.67 -6.02 7.93
C ALA A 143 8.39 -6.54 9.35
N GLU A 144 7.14 -6.46 9.83
CA GLU A 144 6.74 -6.92 11.17
C GLU A 144 6.62 -8.44 11.28
N TYR A 145 6.22 -9.11 10.19
CA TYR A 145 5.99 -10.56 10.16
C TYR A 145 7.23 -11.38 9.74
N HIS A 146 8.35 -10.73 9.42
CA HIS A 146 9.59 -11.42 9.03
C HIS A 146 10.75 -11.02 9.93
N GLY A 147 11.51 -12.00 10.43
CA GLY A 147 12.74 -11.76 11.19
C GLY A 147 13.88 -11.23 10.33
N ASN A 148 14.91 -10.64 10.96
CA ASN A 148 15.99 -9.90 10.29
C ASN A 148 16.63 -10.57 9.07
N VAL A 149 16.79 -11.91 9.08
CA VAL A 149 17.45 -12.65 7.98
C VAL A 149 16.56 -12.80 6.73
N SER A 150 15.24 -12.97 6.91
CA SER A 150 14.30 -13.20 5.78
C SER A 150 13.58 -11.93 5.34
N ARG A 151 13.53 -10.91 6.20
CA ARG A 151 12.87 -9.63 5.98
C ARG A 151 13.34 -8.95 4.69
N SER A 152 14.64 -8.80 4.52
CA SER A 152 15.21 -8.09 3.35
C SER A 152 14.83 -8.76 2.03
N LYS A 153 14.77 -10.11 1.98
CA LYS A 153 14.36 -10.85 0.78
C LYS A 153 12.90 -10.55 0.41
N HIS A 154 12.00 -10.60 1.39
CA HIS A 154 10.57 -10.35 1.17
C HIS A 154 10.27 -8.89 0.84
N LEU A 155 10.98 -7.95 1.46
CA LEU A 155 10.89 -6.53 1.09
C LEU A 155 11.39 -6.29 -0.33
N THR A 156 12.46 -6.95 -0.77
CA THR A 156 12.92 -6.85 -2.16
C THR A 156 11.87 -7.43 -3.12
N TYR A 157 11.28 -8.58 -2.83
CA TYR A 157 10.19 -9.13 -3.66
C TYR A 157 9.02 -8.15 -3.75
N LEU A 158 8.64 -7.54 -2.63
CA LEU A 158 7.57 -6.54 -2.57
C LEU A 158 7.88 -5.32 -3.45
N SER A 159 9.12 -4.83 -3.42
CA SER A 159 9.58 -3.75 -4.30
C SER A 159 9.55 -4.16 -5.77
N THR A 160 9.84 -5.43 -6.11
CA THR A 160 9.71 -5.93 -7.47
C THR A 160 8.26 -5.89 -7.95
N PHE A 161 7.28 -6.26 -7.12
CA PHE A 161 5.85 -6.14 -7.45
C PHE A 161 5.44 -4.69 -7.73
N LEU A 162 5.94 -3.74 -6.93
CA LEU A 162 5.68 -2.32 -7.14
C LEU A 162 6.23 -1.85 -8.49
N VAL A 163 7.47 -2.20 -8.80
CA VAL A 163 8.09 -1.82 -10.08
C VAL A 163 7.37 -2.47 -11.26
N MET A 164 6.99 -3.74 -11.15
CA MET A 164 6.21 -4.43 -12.18
C MET A 164 4.92 -3.68 -12.52
N GLY A 165 4.17 -3.21 -11.52
CA GLY A 165 2.95 -2.43 -11.73
C GLY A 165 3.17 -1.19 -12.60
N SER A 166 4.26 -0.45 -12.34
CA SER A 166 4.61 0.73 -13.14
C SER A 166 5.00 0.39 -14.59
N PHE A 167 5.60 -0.79 -14.82
CA PHE A 167 6.02 -1.23 -16.16
C PHE A 167 4.85 -1.63 -17.07
N TYR A 168 3.80 -2.25 -16.52
CA TYR A 168 2.61 -2.63 -17.30
C TYR A 168 1.83 -1.42 -17.85
N PHE A 169 2.14 -0.21 -17.40
CA PHE A 169 1.42 1.01 -17.74
C PHE A 169 2.13 1.91 -18.77
N ARG A 170 3.12 1.38 -19.49
CA ARG A 170 3.87 2.06 -20.56
C ARG A 170 3.52 1.47 -21.93
#